data_AF-A0A2I1DVC5-F1
#
_entry.id   AF-A0A2I1DVC5-F1
#
_cell.length_a   1.000
_cell.length_b   1.000
_cell.length_c   1.000
_cell.angle_alpha   90.00
_cell.angle_beta   90.00
_cell.angle_gamma   90.00
#
_symmetry.space_group_name_H-M   'P 1'
#
loop_
_entity.id
_entity.type
_entity.pdbx_description
1 polymer ?
#
loop_
_entity_poly.entity_id
_entity_poly.type
_entity_poly.pdbx_seq_one_letter_code
_entity_poly.pdbx_strand_id
1 'polypeptide(L)'
;MQEIIEANRRTLRENIDQNRLEFFPPPTLDPVITLDRLSYVNRRHPRNKSVTGFGILRYYVSLQGQIINCDEAVVGRVATEVWKSATAAEKRDYTNLSNQVKALIVSQNRS
;
A
#
# COMPACT_ATOMS: atom_id res chain seq x y z
N MET A 1 -22.71 -14.80 1.13
CA MET A 1 -21.31 -14.67 0.63
C MET A 1 -21.01 -13.27 0.11
N GLN A 2 -21.78 -12.73 -0.84
CA GLN A 2 -21.61 -11.33 -1.30
C GLN A 2 -21.80 -10.28 -0.18
N GLU A 3 -22.72 -10.52 0.74
CA GLU A 3 -23.00 -9.63 1.87
C GLU A 3 -21.82 -9.50 2.86
N ILE A 4 -21.10 -10.59 3.13
CA ILE A 4 -19.92 -10.60 4.01
C ILE A 4 -18.77 -9.84 3.36
N ILE A 5 -18.53 -10.07 2.06
CA ILE A 5 -17.50 -9.36 1.29
C ILE A 5 -17.77 -7.85 1.31
N GLU A 6 -19.02 -7.45 1.13
CA GLU A 6 -19.42 -6.05 1.12
C GLU A 6 -19.36 -5.41 2.52
N ALA A 7 -19.74 -6.14 3.57
CA ALA A 7 -19.56 -5.69 4.96
C ALA A 7 -18.07 -5.48 5.28
N ASN A 8 -17.22 -6.46 4.96
CA ASN A 8 -15.77 -6.37 5.13
C ASN A 8 -15.15 -5.18 4.39
N ARG A 9 -15.62 -4.91 3.15
CA ARG A 9 -15.22 -3.73 2.37
C ARG A 9 -15.55 -2.44 3.11
N ARG A 10 -16.79 -2.29 3.58
CA ARG A 10 -17.25 -1.09 4.32
C ARG A 10 -16.46 -0.90 5.61
N THR A 11 -16.36 -1.94 6.43
CA THR A 11 -15.62 -1.89 7.70
C THR A 11 -14.15 -1.50 7.49
N LEU A 12 -13.47 -2.09 6.51
CA LEU A 12 -12.08 -1.71 6.20
C LEU A 12 -11.98 -0.26 5.75
N ARG A 13 -12.91 0.18 4.90
CA ARG A 13 -12.93 1.55 4.37
C ARG A 13 -13.16 2.58 5.49
N GLU A 14 -14.17 2.34 6.32
CA GLU A 14 -14.52 3.22 7.45
C GLU A 14 -13.37 3.32 8.45
N ASN A 15 -12.71 2.19 8.76
CA ASN A 15 -11.54 2.19 9.64
C ASN A 15 -10.40 3.07 9.06
N ILE A 16 -10.10 2.94 7.76
CA ILE A 16 -9.07 3.77 7.12
C ILE A 16 -9.46 5.25 7.12
N ASP A 17 -10.73 5.58 6.88
CA ASP A 17 -11.17 6.97 6.89
C ASP A 17 -11.14 7.58 8.30
N GLN A 18 -11.49 6.80 9.33
CA GLN A 18 -11.38 7.23 10.73
C GLN A 18 -9.93 7.39 11.18
N ASN A 19 -9.03 6.53 10.68
CA ASN A 19 -7.61 6.52 11.01
C ASN A 19 -6.75 7.08 9.86
N ARG A 20 -7.29 8.05 9.10
CA ARG A 20 -6.66 8.56 7.88
C ARG A 20 -5.22 9.05 8.09
N LEU A 21 -4.92 9.61 9.26
CA LEU A 21 -3.59 10.11 9.63
C LEU A 21 -2.56 9.00 9.82
N GLU A 22 -2.99 7.74 10.03
CA GLU A 22 -2.10 6.59 10.03
C GLU A 22 -1.72 6.16 8.61
N PHE A 23 -2.49 6.59 7.60
CA PHE A 23 -2.28 6.24 6.20
C PHE A 23 -1.67 7.37 5.37
N PHE A 24 -1.87 8.62 5.79
CA PHE A 24 -1.39 9.80 5.09
C PHE A 24 -0.73 10.78 6.07
N PRO A 25 0.60 11.01 5.97
CA PRO A 25 1.56 10.42 5.02
C PRO A 25 1.76 8.91 5.23
N PRO A 26 2.55 8.20 4.38
CA PRO A 26 2.86 6.79 4.62
C PRO A 26 3.37 6.55 6.06
N PRO A 27 3.01 5.42 6.71
CA PRO A 27 3.48 5.04 8.05
C PRO A 27 4.99 5.10 8.27
N THR A 28 5.78 4.99 7.21
CA THR A 28 7.19 5.35 7.21
C THR A 28 7.55 6.03 5.89
N LEU A 29 8.36 7.08 5.98
CA LEU A 29 8.99 7.76 4.83
C LEU A 29 10.39 7.22 4.53
N ASP A 30 10.87 6.24 5.30
CA ASP A 30 12.16 5.61 5.07
C ASP A 30 12.06 4.62 3.90
N PRO A 31 12.80 4.84 2.79
CA PRO A 31 12.75 3.97 1.63
C PRO A 31 13.43 2.61 1.87
N VAL A 32 14.39 2.50 2.78
CA VAL A 32 15.04 1.23 3.15
C VAL A 32 14.05 0.35 3.91
N ILE A 33 13.42 0.89 4.96
CA ILE A 33 12.39 0.17 5.73
C ILE A 33 11.22 -0.22 4.83
N THR A 34 10.83 0.67 3.92
CA THR A 34 9.75 0.37 2.96
C THR A 34 10.15 -0.76 2.02
N LEU A 35 11.36 -0.74 1.46
CA LEU A 35 11.87 -1.80 0.58
C LEU A 35 11.88 -3.15 1.29
N ASP A 36 12.36 -3.21 2.53
CA ASP A 36 12.42 -4.45 3.33
C ASP A 36 11.04 -5.04 3.61
N ARG A 37 10.04 -4.18 3.84
CA ARG A 37 8.64 -4.56 4.08
C ARG A 37 7.93 -5.07 2.83
N LEU A 38 8.31 -4.59 1.64
CA LEU A 38 7.71 -5.01 0.38
C LEU A 38 8.28 -6.36 -0.08
N SER A 39 7.86 -7.43 0.58
CA SER A 39 8.30 -8.82 0.33
C SER A 39 8.18 -9.29 -1.12
N TYR A 40 7.35 -8.64 -1.95
CA TYR A 40 7.21 -8.98 -3.36
C TYR A 40 8.38 -8.52 -4.24
N VAL A 41 9.18 -7.54 -3.79
CA VAL A 41 10.38 -7.07 -4.49
C VAL A 41 11.51 -8.10 -4.41
N ASN A 42 11.59 -8.81 -3.27
CA ASN A 42 12.57 -9.87 -3.02
C ASN A 42 12.15 -11.25 -3.57
N ARG A 43 11.06 -11.34 -4.33
CA ARG A 43 10.65 -12.61 -4.96
C ARG A 43 11.63 -12.97 -6.08
N ARG A 44 11.92 -14.27 -6.22
CA ARG A 44 12.78 -14.81 -7.30
C ARG A 44 12.33 -14.38 -8.71
N HIS A 45 11.03 -14.17 -8.90
CA HIS A 45 10.43 -13.65 -10.13
C HIS A 45 9.35 -12.60 -9.79
N PRO A 46 9.72 -11.33 -9.53
CA PRO A 46 8.73 -10.29 -9.24
C PRO A 46 7.91 -10.04 -10.51
N ARG A 47 6.60 -10.34 -10.48
CA ARG A 47 5.69 -10.01 -11.59
C ARG A 47 5.66 -8.50 -11.88
N ASN A 48 5.91 -7.67 -10.86
CA ASN A 48 6.00 -6.22 -10.96
C ASN A 48 7.31 -5.76 -10.33
N LYS A 49 8.30 -5.39 -11.15
CA LYS A 49 9.56 -4.76 -10.70
C LYS A 49 9.37 -3.30 -10.28
N SER A 50 8.20 -2.70 -10.51
CA SER A 50 7.93 -1.31 -10.20
C SER A 50 7.17 -1.17 -8.88
N VAL A 51 7.88 -0.71 -7.86
CA VAL A 51 7.25 -0.17 -6.65
C VAL A 51 6.53 1.12 -7.04
N THR A 52 5.24 1.25 -6.74
CA THR A 52 4.46 2.46 -7.01
C THR A 52 3.90 3.02 -5.71
N GLY A 53 3.60 4.32 -5.66
CA GLY A 53 2.95 4.92 -4.49
C GLY A 53 1.65 4.20 -4.12
N PHE A 54 0.84 3.84 -5.12
CA PHE A 54 -0.35 3.02 -4.93
C PHE A 54 -0.03 1.62 -4.38
N GLY A 55 1.04 0.98 -4.86
CA GLY A 55 1.47 -0.33 -4.35
C GLY A 55 1.89 -0.29 -2.88
N ILE A 56 2.54 0.80 -2.46
CA ILE A 56 2.91 1.03 -1.05
C ILE A 56 1.64 1.27 -0.21
N LEU A 57 0.70 2.11 -0.66
CA LEU A 57 -0.58 2.28 0.03
C LEU A 57 -1.33 0.95 0.17
N ARG A 58 -1.42 0.19 -0.93
CA ARG A 58 -2.09 -1.12 -0.94
C ARG A 58 -1.46 -2.08 0.07
N TYR A 59 -0.14 -2.04 0.26
CA TYR A 59 0.53 -2.81 1.30
C TYR A 59 0.02 -2.43 2.70
N TYR A 60 -0.03 -1.15 3.06
CA TYR A 60 -0.54 -0.74 4.37
C TYR A 60 -2.03 -1.05 4.57
N VAL A 61 -2.84 -0.88 3.52
CA VAL A 61 -4.26 -1.31 3.55
C VAL A 61 -4.37 -2.82 3.76
N SER A 62 -3.45 -3.62 3.20
CA SER A 62 -3.45 -5.07 3.42
C SER A 62 -3.13 -5.46 4.86
N LEU A 63 -2.28 -4.71 5.57
CA LEU A 63 -2.01 -4.96 6.98
C LEU A 63 -3.26 -4.73 7.84
N GLN A 64 -4.00 -3.65 7.62
CA GLN A 64 -5.29 -3.47 8.29
C GLN A 64 -6.33 -4.51 7.86
N GLY A 65 -6.34 -4.87 6.57
CA GLY A 65 -7.20 -5.94 6.04
C GLY A 65 -6.96 -7.29 6.71
N GLN A 66 -5.71 -7.62 7.06
CA GLN A 66 -5.38 -8.86 7.79
C GLN A 66 -5.98 -8.89 9.20
N ILE A 67 -6.01 -7.76 9.91
CA ILE A 67 -6.59 -7.67 11.27
C ILE A 67 -8.08 -8.04 11.27
N ILE A 68 -8.79 -7.70 10.20
CA ILE A 68 -10.22 -7.97 10.02
C ILE A 68 -10.50 -9.18 9.11
N ASN A 69 -9.50 -9.99 8.78
CA ASN A 69 -9.60 -11.17 7.91
C ASN A 69 -10.26 -10.90 6.54
N CYS A 70 -9.89 -9.77 5.91
CA CYS A 70 -10.34 -9.42 4.56
C CYS A 70 -9.60 -10.21 3.47
N ASP A 71 -10.35 -10.64 2.46
CA ASP A 71 -9.80 -11.21 1.23
C ASP A 71 -9.00 -10.16 0.43
N GLU A 72 -8.03 -10.63 -0.35
CA GLU A 72 -7.18 -9.77 -1.19
C GLU A 72 -8.00 -8.91 -2.17
N ALA A 73 -9.14 -9.42 -2.64
CA ALA A 73 -10.04 -8.69 -3.52
C ALA A 73 -10.67 -7.48 -2.82
N VAL A 74 -11.03 -7.61 -1.54
CA VAL A 74 -11.56 -6.51 -0.71
C VAL A 74 -10.48 -5.47 -0.48
N VAL A 75 -9.27 -5.90 -0.10
CA VAL A 75 -8.09 -5.03 0.06
C VAL A 75 -7.82 -4.23 -1.21
N GLY A 76 -7.85 -4.88 -2.38
CA GLY A 76 -7.63 -4.23 -3.67
C GLY A 76 -8.67 -3.15 -4.00
N ARG A 77 -9.96 -3.44 -3.73
CA ARG A 77 -11.06 -2.48 -3.90
C ARG A 77 -10.89 -1.29 -2.97
N VAL A 78 -10.71 -1.53 -1.67
CA VAL A 78 -10.59 -0.45 -0.68
C VAL A 78 -9.36 0.40 -0.96
N ALA A 79 -8.20 -0.20 -1.26
CA ALA A 79 -7.00 0.56 -1.64
C ALA A 79 -7.26 1.48 -2.85
N THR A 80 -8.02 1.00 -3.86
CA THR A 80 -8.41 1.80 -5.03
C THR A 80 -9.30 2.97 -4.64
N GLU A 81 -10.31 2.73 -3.80
CA GLU A 81 -11.19 3.79 -3.30
C GLU A 81 -10.40 4.82 -2.48
N VAL A 82 -9.50 4.36 -1.61
CA VAL A 82 -8.70 5.23 -0.73
C VAL A 82 -7.78 6.10 -1.57
N TRP A 83 -7.09 5.49 -2.54
CA TRP A 83 -6.26 6.22 -3.50
C TRP A 83 -7.06 7.24 -4.31
N LYS A 84 -8.25 6.89 -4.80
CA LYS A 84 -9.10 7.83 -5.54
C LYS A 84 -9.51 9.03 -4.68
N SER A 85 -9.87 8.79 -3.42
CA SER A 85 -10.26 9.85 -2.47
C SER A 85 -9.09 10.69 -1.96
N ALA A 86 -7.85 10.22 -2.10
CA ALA A 86 -6.67 10.96 -1.64
C ALA A 86 -6.38 12.21 -2.46
N THR A 87 -6.02 13.29 -1.77
CA THR A 87 -5.61 14.57 -2.33
C THR A 87 -4.28 14.43 -3.09
N ALA A 88 -3.95 15.42 -3.90
CA ALA A 88 -2.67 15.45 -4.61
C ALA A 88 -1.47 15.51 -3.66
N ALA A 89 -1.61 16.16 -2.50
CA ALA A 89 -0.56 16.25 -1.49
C ALA A 89 -0.30 14.87 -0.85
N GLU A 90 -1.36 14.19 -0.42
CA GLU A 90 -1.29 12.85 0.16
C GLU A 90 -0.68 11.82 -0.80
N LYS A 91 -1.01 11.89 -2.09
CA LYS A 91 -0.41 11.04 -3.13
C LYS A 91 1.06 11.34 -3.37
N ARG A 92 1.50 12.59 -3.13
CA ARG A 92 2.87 13.04 -3.40
C ARG A 92 3.86 12.29 -2.52
N ASP A 93 3.56 12.11 -1.23
CA ASP A 93 4.47 11.43 -0.30
C ASP A 93 4.66 9.97 -0.66
N TYR A 94 3.58 9.27 -1.01
CA TYR A 94 3.65 7.90 -1.54
C TYR A 94 4.45 7.82 -2.85
N THR A 95 4.27 8.80 -3.74
CA THR A 95 4.99 8.84 -5.02
C THR A 95 6.48 9.07 -4.82
N ASN A 96 6.84 10.03 -3.96
CA ASN A 96 8.22 10.35 -3.59
C ASN A 96 8.91 9.14 -2.95
N LEU A 97 8.26 8.50 -1.98
CA LEU A 97 8.76 7.28 -1.35
C LEU A 97 8.99 6.17 -2.37
N SER A 98 8.03 5.94 -3.28
CA SER A 98 8.20 4.94 -4.33
C SER A 98 9.37 5.22 -5.27
N ASN A 99 9.68 6.49 -5.54
CA ASN A 99 10.83 6.88 -6.36
C ASN A 99 12.15 6.63 -5.62
N GLN A 100 12.21 6.93 -4.32
CA GLN A 100 13.38 6.63 -3.50
C GLN A 100 13.62 5.12 -3.40
N VAL A 101 12.58 4.32 -3.18
CA VAL A 101 12.67 2.85 -3.17
C VAL A 101 13.19 2.32 -4.50
N LYS A 102 12.70 2.84 -5.64
CA LYS A 102 13.23 2.46 -6.97
C LYS A 102 14.71 2.77 -7.11
N ALA A 103 15.17 3.93 -6.62
CA ALA A 103 16.57 4.31 -6.69
C ALA A 103 17.45 3.32 -5.90
N LEU A 104 17.00 2.88 -4.72
CA LEU A 104 17.69 1.85 -3.93
C LEU A 104 17.81 0.53 -4.70
N ILE A 105 16.71 0.04 -5.28
CA ILE A 105 16.71 -1.19 -6.08
C ILE A 105 17.71 -1.10 -7.24
N VAL A 106 17.74 0.03 -7.96
CA VAL A 106 18.68 0.23 -9.08
C VAL A 106 20.12 0.24 -8.58
N SER A 107 20.41 0.86 -7.44
CA SER A 107 21.77 0.90 -6.86
C SER A 107 22.27 -0.48 -6.45
N GLN A 108 21.41 -1.31 -5.85
CA GLN A 108 21.74 -2.68 -5.44
C GLN A 108 22.08 -3.58 -6.65
N ASN A 109 21.40 -3.40 -7.78
CA ASN A 109 21.65 -4.21 -8.99
C ASN A 109 22.91 -3.81 -9.78
N ARG A 110 23.55 -2.69 -9.42
CA ARG A 110 24.78 -2.20 -10.07
C ARG A 110 26.06 -2.53 -9.28
N SER A 111 25.92 -3.05 -8.07
CA SER A 111 27.01 -3.47 -7.18
C SER A 111 27.28 -4.95 -7.36
#